data_AF-A0A2H0Q0X9-F1
#
_entry.id   AF-A0A2H0Q0X9-F1
#
_cell.length_a   1.000
_cell.length_b   1.000
_cell.length_c   1.000
_cell.angle_alpha   90.00
_cell.angle_beta   90.00
_cell.angle_gamma   90.00
#
_symmetry.space_group_name_H-M   'P 1'
#
loop_
_entity.id
_entity.type
_entity.pdbx_description
1 polymer ?
#
loop_
_entity_poly.entity_id
_entity_poly.type
_entity_poly.pdbx_seq_one_letter_code
_entity_poly.pdbx_strand_id
1 'polypeptide(L)'
;MEQEVNVCPKFWKDVKKSSCPEFNYDLAKAEFTELDDLSKIEAIPILQSIVTLIQNAIKDNELEHHSIKYGKQPFLQSGWIIRKMRWAIGNKGKSDGLRVLFCLNENKILMVLIALKRDCAKEEDLEKEIMARIKDYICV
;
A
#
# COMPACT_ATOMS: atom_id res chain seq x y z
N MET A 1 16.49 -3.82 -12.73
CA MET A 1 16.61 -2.70 -11.79
C MET A 1 15.86 -3.07 -10.54
N GLU A 2 16.49 -2.88 -9.38
CA GLU A 2 15.83 -3.08 -8.09
C GLU A 2 14.81 -1.97 -7.86
N GLN A 3 13.65 -2.32 -7.29
CA GLN A 3 12.57 -1.36 -7.06
C GLN A 3 12.68 -0.75 -5.68
N GLU A 4 12.64 0.58 -5.61
CA GLU A 4 12.65 1.33 -4.36
C GLU A 4 11.25 1.32 -3.76
N VAL A 5 11.10 0.76 -2.55
CA VAL A 5 9.81 0.67 -1.86
C VAL A 5 9.79 1.65 -0.70
N ASN A 6 8.86 2.59 -0.75
CA ASN A 6 8.63 3.59 0.29
C ASN A 6 7.20 3.49 0.81
N VAL A 7 6.95 4.04 2.01
CA VAL A 7 5.57 4.13 2.54
C VAL A 7 5.24 5.55 2.99
N CYS A 8 3.97 5.94 2.87
CA CYS A 8 3.52 7.17 3.50
C CYS A 8 3.58 7.03 5.03
N PRO A 9 3.95 8.05 5.82
CA PRO A 9 4.02 7.95 7.28
C PRO A 9 2.74 7.48 7.97
N LYS A 10 1.57 7.77 7.36
CA LYS A 10 0.26 7.32 7.87
C LYS A 10 -0.02 5.83 7.59
N PHE A 11 0.68 5.19 6.66
CA PHE A 11 0.54 3.77 6.34
C PHE A 11 0.77 2.88 7.57
N TRP A 12 1.83 3.15 8.33
CA TRP A 12 2.12 2.39 9.56
C TRP A 12 1.07 2.56 10.65
N LYS A 13 0.33 3.69 10.64
CA LYS A 13 -0.82 3.87 11.54
C LYS A 13 -1.98 2.98 11.11
N ASP A 14 -2.16 2.76 9.81
CA ASP A 14 -3.21 1.87 9.31
C ASP A 14 -2.91 0.42 9.66
N VAL A 15 -1.66 -0.02 9.48
CA VAL A 15 -1.20 -1.36 9.89
C VAL A 15 -1.47 -1.59 11.38
N LYS A 16 -1.11 -0.62 12.25
CA LYS A 16 -1.34 -0.71 13.70
C LYS A 16 -2.81 -0.66 14.11
N LYS A 17 -3.65 0.07 13.36
CA LYS A 17 -5.10 0.13 13.62
C LYS A 17 -5.82 -1.13 13.17
N SER A 18 -5.25 -1.84 12.20
CA SER A 18 -5.85 -3.07 11.71
C SER A 18 -5.85 -4.13 12.80
N SER A 19 -7.03 -4.64 13.14
CA SER A 19 -7.19 -5.80 14.03
C SER A 19 -6.94 -7.14 13.32
N CYS A 20 -6.33 -7.11 12.13
CA CYS A 20 -6.10 -8.25 11.27
C CYS A 20 -4.84 -9.03 11.74
N PRO A 21 -4.99 -10.28 12.22
CA PRO A 21 -3.88 -11.08 12.75
C PRO A 21 -2.71 -11.28 11.80
N GLU A 22 -2.96 -11.19 10.49
CA GLU A 22 -1.98 -11.35 9.43
C GLU A 22 -0.95 -10.19 9.37
N PHE A 23 -1.20 -9.07 10.08
CA PHE A 23 -0.21 -8.01 10.28
C PHE A 23 0.74 -8.24 11.46
N ASN A 24 0.61 -9.37 12.16
CA ASN A 24 1.54 -9.71 13.23
C ASN A 24 2.94 -10.00 12.68
N TYR A 25 3.94 -9.60 13.45
CA TYR A 25 5.35 -9.84 13.20
C TYR A 25 6.03 -10.19 14.52
N ASP A 26 7.10 -10.97 14.42
CA ASP A 26 7.86 -11.46 15.58
C ASP A 26 9.15 -10.65 15.74
N LEU A 27 8.99 -9.37 16.08
CA LEU A 27 10.10 -8.45 16.40
C LEU A 27 9.76 -7.61 17.62
N ALA A 28 10.78 -7.26 18.41
CA ALA A 28 10.59 -6.32 19.49
C ALA A 28 10.20 -4.93 18.93
N LYS A 29 9.34 -4.19 19.63
CA LYS A 29 8.86 -2.87 19.16
C LYS A 29 9.99 -1.86 18.93
N ALA A 30 11.05 -1.92 19.72
CA ALA A 30 12.23 -1.08 19.56
C ALA A 30 12.93 -1.39 18.23
N GLU A 31 13.26 -2.67 18.01
CA GLU A 31 13.87 -3.16 16.78
C GLU A 31 13.04 -2.78 15.55
N PHE A 32 11.73 -3.02 15.58
CA PHE A 32 10.84 -2.67 14.47
C PHE A 32 10.84 -1.17 14.16
N THR A 33 11.06 -0.29 15.14
CA THR A 33 10.99 1.16 14.90
C THR A 33 12.21 1.67 14.14
N GLU A 34 13.37 1.06 14.36
CA GLU A 34 14.67 1.43 13.79
C GLU A 34 14.87 0.95 12.35
N LEU A 35 14.10 -0.05 11.92
CA LEU A 35 14.11 -0.57 10.55
C LEU A 35 13.68 0.49 9.52
N ASP A 36 14.24 0.42 8.31
CA ASP A 36 13.73 1.16 7.16
C ASP A 36 12.37 0.60 6.68
N ASP A 37 11.74 1.28 5.73
CA ASP A 37 10.39 0.91 5.26
C ASP A 37 10.37 -0.48 4.62
N LEU A 38 11.38 -0.84 3.82
CA LEU A 38 11.46 -2.14 3.17
C LEU A 38 11.64 -3.26 4.21
N SER A 39 12.55 -3.10 5.15
CA SER A 39 12.79 -4.09 6.22
C SER A 39 11.55 -4.27 7.11
N LYS A 40 10.81 -3.19 7.39
CA LYS A 40 9.52 -3.28 8.11
C LYS A 40 8.47 -4.04 7.31
N ILE A 41 8.42 -3.85 5.99
CA ILE A 41 7.53 -4.60 5.09
C ILE A 41 7.90 -6.08 5.08
N GLU A 42 9.19 -6.40 4.97
CA GLU A 42 9.69 -7.77 4.94
C GLU A 42 9.45 -8.52 6.25
N ALA A 43 9.46 -7.82 7.39
CA ALA A 43 9.14 -8.39 8.69
C ALA A 43 7.66 -8.79 8.85
N ILE A 44 6.76 -8.28 8.01
CA ILE A 44 5.31 -8.54 8.09
C ILE A 44 4.89 -9.40 6.88
N PRO A 45 4.62 -10.71 7.06
CA PRO A 45 4.46 -11.66 5.94
C PRO A 45 3.40 -11.25 4.89
N ILE A 46 2.27 -10.68 5.33
CA ILE A 46 1.25 -10.21 4.39
C ILE A 46 1.71 -9.01 3.58
N LEU A 47 2.48 -8.08 4.17
CA LEU A 47 3.00 -6.91 3.47
C LEU A 47 4.10 -7.33 2.48
N GLN A 48 5.00 -8.22 2.90
CA GLN A 48 5.99 -8.82 2.02
C GLN A 48 5.33 -9.48 0.81
N SER A 49 4.29 -10.30 1.04
CA SER A 49 3.55 -10.97 -0.04
C SER A 49 2.91 -9.98 -1.01
N ILE A 50 2.31 -8.89 -0.50
CA ILE A 50 1.70 -7.84 -1.31
C ILE A 50 2.77 -7.12 -2.16
N VAL A 51 3.88 -6.72 -1.56
CA VAL A 51 4.94 -5.98 -2.27
C VAL A 51 5.63 -6.87 -3.30
N THR A 52 5.93 -8.11 -2.98
CA THR A 52 6.47 -9.09 -3.93
C THR A 52 5.53 -9.29 -5.12
N LEU A 53 4.22 -9.37 -4.89
CA LEU A 53 3.24 -9.46 -5.99
C LEU A 53 3.27 -8.22 -6.88
N ILE A 54 3.36 -7.02 -6.29
CA ILE A 54 3.44 -5.76 -7.04
C ILE A 54 4.73 -5.72 -7.87
N GLN A 55 5.88 -6.04 -7.27
CA GLN A 55 7.18 -6.06 -7.94
C GLN A 55 7.19 -7.04 -9.12
N ASN A 56 6.67 -8.26 -8.92
CA ASN A 56 6.54 -9.25 -9.98
C ASN A 56 5.63 -8.75 -11.11
N ALA A 57 4.46 -8.20 -10.77
CA ALA A 57 3.54 -7.65 -11.78
C ALA A 57 4.16 -6.50 -12.60
N ILE A 58 5.05 -5.69 -12.01
CA ILE A 58 5.78 -4.66 -12.75
C ILE A 58 6.85 -5.30 -13.66
N LYS A 59 7.61 -6.27 -13.14
CA LYS A 59 8.67 -6.97 -13.88
C LYS A 59 8.11 -7.70 -15.10
N ASP A 60 6.96 -8.34 -14.94
CA ASP A 60 6.30 -9.12 -15.99
C ASP A 60 5.41 -8.24 -16.89
N ASN A 61 5.34 -6.93 -16.63
CA ASN A 61 4.50 -5.95 -17.34
C ASN A 61 2.99 -6.29 -17.30
N GLU A 62 2.54 -6.95 -16.22
CA GLU A 62 1.15 -7.41 -16.00
C GLU A 62 0.33 -6.46 -15.10
N LEU A 63 0.64 -5.16 -15.14
CA LEU A 63 -0.06 -4.17 -14.32
C LEU A 63 -1.52 -3.93 -14.73
N GLU A 64 -1.95 -4.48 -15.88
CA GLU A 64 -3.31 -4.31 -16.44
C GLU A 64 -4.41 -4.88 -15.53
N HIS A 65 -4.09 -5.86 -14.67
CA HIS A 65 -5.04 -6.43 -13.71
C HIS A 65 -5.30 -5.53 -12.48
N HIS A 66 -4.52 -4.46 -12.31
CA HIS A 66 -4.74 -3.46 -11.26
C HIS A 66 -5.57 -2.30 -11.81
N SER A 67 -6.78 -2.10 -11.27
CA SER A 67 -7.65 -1.01 -11.74
C SER A 67 -6.95 0.35 -11.60
N ILE A 68 -6.81 1.08 -12.72
CA ILE A 68 -6.42 2.49 -12.73
C ILE A 68 -7.59 3.28 -12.16
N LYS A 69 -7.67 3.39 -10.83
CA LYS A 69 -8.84 4.01 -10.20
C LYS A 69 -8.84 5.54 -10.37
N TYR A 70 -7.65 6.13 -10.52
CA TYR A 70 -7.45 7.57 -10.58
C TYR A 70 -6.51 7.89 -11.75
N GLY A 71 -7.08 8.03 -12.95
CA GLY A 71 -6.34 8.60 -14.09
C GLY A 71 -5.77 9.99 -13.76
N LYS A 72 -4.80 10.44 -14.57
CA LYS A 72 -3.98 11.68 -14.45
C LYS A 72 -4.58 12.73 -13.50
N GLN A 73 -4.24 12.64 -12.22
CA GLN A 73 -4.61 13.68 -11.26
C GLN A 73 -3.67 14.89 -11.44
N PRO A 74 -4.17 16.14 -11.43
CA PRO A 74 -3.34 17.32 -11.74
C PRO A 74 -2.14 17.51 -10.80
N PHE A 75 -2.21 17.01 -9.57
CA PHE A 75 -1.13 17.11 -8.58
C PHE A 75 -0.11 15.96 -8.68
N LEU A 76 -0.38 14.90 -9.44
CA LEU A 76 0.59 13.83 -9.70
C LEU A 76 1.60 14.35 -10.74
N GLN A 77 2.50 15.22 -10.30
CA GLN A 77 3.63 15.65 -11.11
C GLN A 77 4.57 14.44 -11.35
N SER A 78 5.37 14.48 -12.41
CA SER A 78 6.47 13.54 -12.64
C SER A 78 6.08 12.06 -12.86
N GLY A 79 4.90 11.77 -13.41
CA GLY A 79 4.60 10.43 -13.94
C GLY A 79 4.11 9.40 -12.92
N TRP A 80 3.77 9.80 -11.70
CA TRP A 80 3.17 8.90 -10.71
C TRP A 80 1.79 8.37 -11.13
N ILE A 81 1.58 7.08 -10.93
CA ILE A 81 0.34 6.38 -11.28
C ILE A 81 -0.25 5.73 -10.05
N ILE A 82 -1.49 6.10 -9.68
CA ILE A 82 -2.19 5.49 -8.54
C ILE A 82 -2.83 4.17 -8.97
N ARG A 83 -2.63 3.14 -8.14
CA ARG A 83 -3.18 1.80 -8.31
C ARG A 83 -3.92 1.36 -7.05
N LYS A 84 -4.95 0.55 -7.26
CA LYS A 84 -5.71 -0.09 -6.18
C LYS A 84 -5.70 -1.59 -6.38
N MET A 85 -5.28 -2.32 -5.36
CA MET A 85 -5.31 -3.78 -5.29
C MET A 85 -6.33 -4.22 -4.22
N ARG A 86 -6.93 -5.40 -4.46
CA ARG A 86 -7.79 -6.09 -3.50
C ARG A 86 -7.06 -7.35 -3.06
N TRP A 87 -6.82 -7.50 -1.76
CA TRP A 87 -6.17 -8.69 -1.23
C TRP A 87 -7.17 -9.48 -0.39
N ALA A 88 -7.31 -10.78 -0.66
CA ALA A 88 -8.18 -11.62 0.15
C ALA A 88 -7.46 -11.98 1.47
N ILE A 89 -8.14 -11.87 2.61
CA ILE A 89 -7.63 -12.33 3.89
C ILE A 89 -8.50 -13.49 4.37
N GLY A 90 -7.84 -14.58 4.77
CA GLY A 90 -8.47 -15.79 5.28
C GLY A 90 -9.49 -16.42 4.32
N ASN A 91 -10.37 -17.26 4.89
CA ASN A 91 -11.40 -17.99 4.14
C ASN A 91 -12.74 -17.24 4.04
N LYS A 92 -12.81 -15.96 4.44
CA LYS A 92 -14.07 -15.19 4.56
C LYS A 92 -14.51 -14.45 3.29
N GLY A 93 -13.89 -14.75 2.15
CA GLY A 93 -14.28 -14.24 0.85
C GLY A 93 -14.12 -12.72 0.68
N LYS A 94 -14.84 -12.14 -0.30
CA LYS A 94 -14.69 -10.73 -0.76
C LYS A 94 -15.15 -9.66 0.26
N SER A 95 -15.60 -10.05 1.45
CA SER A 95 -16.18 -9.19 2.49
C SER A 95 -15.14 -8.62 3.46
N ASP A 96 -14.11 -9.41 3.80
CA ASP A 96 -13.08 -9.07 4.79
C ASP A 96 -11.70 -8.82 4.17
N GLY A 97 -11.61 -8.70 2.84
CA GLY A 97 -10.35 -8.43 2.15
C GLY A 97 -9.79 -7.02 2.41
N LEU A 98 -8.49 -6.85 2.16
CA LEU A 98 -7.82 -5.56 2.20
C LEU A 98 -8.07 -4.77 0.93
N ARG A 99 -8.09 -3.45 1.11
CA ARG A 99 -7.87 -2.45 0.09
C ARG A 99 -6.44 -1.96 0.25
N VAL A 100 -5.62 -2.18 -0.75
CA VAL A 100 -4.25 -1.67 -0.82
C VAL A 100 -4.25 -0.59 -1.89
N LEU A 101 -3.78 0.60 -1.54
CA LEU A 101 -3.48 1.65 -2.50
C LEU A 101 -2.00 1.98 -2.48
N PHE A 102 -1.45 2.08 -3.68
CA PHE A 102 -0.05 2.37 -3.90
C PHE A 102 0.12 3.23 -5.15
N CYS A 103 1.22 3.94 -5.23
CA CYS A 103 1.62 4.70 -6.42
C CYS A 103 2.87 4.07 -7.04
N LEU A 104 2.97 4.16 -8.35
CA LEU A 104 4.13 3.72 -9.12
C LEU A 104 4.74 4.90 -9.87
N ASN A 105 6.07 5.00 -9.89
CA ASN A 105 6.80 5.91 -10.77
C ASN A 105 8.15 5.30 -11.14
N GLU A 106 8.36 5.00 -12.42
CA GLU A 106 9.55 4.32 -12.93
C GLU A 106 9.89 3.06 -12.12
N ASN A 107 10.92 3.12 -11.26
CA ASN A 107 11.38 2.04 -10.39
C ASN A 107 10.93 2.19 -8.93
N LYS A 108 10.02 3.12 -8.62
CA LYS A 108 9.57 3.42 -7.26
C LYS A 108 8.15 2.93 -7.01
N ILE A 109 7.97 2.27 -5.87
CA ILE A 109 6.67 1.95 -5.28
C ILE A 109 6.48 2.82 -4.04
N LEU A 110 5.34 3.49 -3.95
CA LEU A 110 4.90 4.18 -2.73
C LEU A 110 3.64 3.52 -2.19
N MET A 111 3.74 2.88 -1.02
CA MET A 111 2.57 2.33 -0.32
C MET A 111 1.84 3.47 0.42
N VAL A 112 0.58 3.71 0.05
CA VAL A 112 -0.16 4.88 0.53
C VAL A 112 -1.14 4.53 1.65
N LEU A 113 -1.88 3.43 1.45
CA LEU A 113 -2.94 3.01 2.36
C LEU A 113 -3.14 1.49 2.31
N ILE A 114 -3.40 0.92 3.48
CA ILE A 114 -3.88 -0.45 3.64
C ILE A 114 -5.03 -0.46 4.65
N ALA A 115 -6.19 -0.99 4.27
CA ALA A 115 -7.36 -1.00 5.15
C ALA A 115 -8.24 -2.23 4.89
N LEU A 116 -8.95 -2.72 5.91
CA LEU A 116 -9.98 -3.72 5.71
C LEU A 116 -11.18 -3.10 5.00
N LYS A 117 -11.81 -3.84 4.08
CA LYS A 117 -12.97 -3.35 3.34
C LYS A 117 -14.08 -2.80 4.24
N ARG A 118 -14.32 -3.44 5.39
CA ARG A 118 -15.36 -3.02 6.37
C ARG A 118 -15.07 -1.66 7.01
N ASP A 119 -13.80 -1.27 7.08
CA ASP A 119 -13.37 0.02 7.64
C ASP A 119 -13.44 1.14 6.59
N CYS A 120 -13.61 0.80 5.31
CA CYS A 120 -13.78 1.73 4.20
C CYS A 120 -15.27 2.09 3.98
N ALA A 121 -15.96 2.58 5.01
CA ALA A 121 -17.41 2.80 4.97
C ALA A 121 -17.86 3.84 3.93
N LYS A 122 -17.03 4.85 3.63
CA LYS A 122 -17.29 5.89 2.63
C LYS A 122 -16.10 6.01 1.68
N GLU A 123 -16.33 5.68 0.41
CA GLU A 123 -15.26 5.65 -0.60
C GLU A 123 -14.72 7.06 -0.94
N GLU A 124 -15.58 8.09 -0.87
CA GLU A 124 -15.19 9.49 -1.10
C GLU A 124 -14.25 10.04 -0.02
N ASP A 125 -14.51 9.72 1.25
CA ASP A 125 -13.67 10.20 2.36
C ASP A 125 -12.29 9.53 2.32
N LEU A 126 -12.27 8.23 2.01
CA LEU A 126 -11.03 7.49 1.80
C LEU A 126 -10.21 8.09 0.66
N GLU A 127 -10.87 8.45 -0.44
CA GLU A 127 -10.23 9.06 -1.60
C GLU A 127 -9.60 10.41 -1.28
N LYS A 128 -10.31 11.31 -0.58
CA LYS A 128 -9.75 12.59 -0.12
C LYS A 128 -8.51 12.37 0.76
N GLU A 129 -8.56 11.38 1.65
CA GLU A 129 -7.43 11.02 2.49
C GLU A 129 -6.23 10.49 1.68
N ILE A 130 -6.47 9.60 0.71
CA ILE A 130 -5.43 9.09 -0.19
C ILE A 130 -4.76 10.24 -0.94
N MET A 131 -5.53 11.16 -1.52
CA MET A 131 -4.97 12.28 -2.28
C MET A 131 -4.17 13.23 -1.38
N ALA A 132 -4.65 13.50 -0.17
CA ALA A 132 -3.90 14.27 0.81
C ALA A 132 -2.57 13.60 1.18
N ARG A 133 -2.57 12.29 1.47
CA ARG A 133 -1.35 11.52 1.78
C ARG A 133 -0.33 11.55 0.66
N ILE A 134 -0.78 11.41 -0.58
CA ILE A 134 0.09 11.44 -1.76
C ILE A 134 0.68 12.83 -1.95
N LYS A 135 -0.17 13.88 -1.86
CA LYS A 135 0.27 15.27 -1.96
C LYS A 135 1.30 15.62 -0.87
N ASP A 136 1.03 15.21 0.37
CA ASP A 136 1.91 15.44 1.52
C ASP A 136 3.26 14.70 1.41
N TYR A 137 3.38 13.67 0.57
CA TYR A 137 4.60 12.88 0.42
C TYR A 137 5.40 13.25 -0.83
N ILE A 138 4.71 13.43 -1.96
CA ILE A 138 5.33 13.61 -3.28
C ILE A 138 5.57 15.10 -3.60
N CYS A 139 4.76 16.01 -3.06
CA CYS A 139 4.83 17.45 -3.38
C CYS A 139 5.56 18.27 -2.30
N VAL A 140 6.38 17.64 -1.47
CA VAL A 140 7.25 18.30 -0.47
C VAL A 140 8.53 18.78 -1.13
#